data_AF-A0A6F9AKX4-F1
#
_entry.id   AF-A0A6F9AKX4-F1
#
_cell.length_a   1.000
_cell.length_b   1.000
_cell.length_c   1.000
_cell.angle_alpha   90.00
_cell.angle_beta   90.00
_cell.angle_gamma   90.00
#
_symmetry.space_group_name_H-M   'P 1'
#
loop_
_entity.id
_entity.type
_entity.pdbx_description
1 polymer ?
#
loop_
_entity_poly.entity_id
_entity_poly.type
_entity_poly.pdbx_seq_one_letter_code
_entity_poly.pdbx_strand_id
1 'polypeptide(L)' 'MVCTVAVIGAGPSEPGRANIYQSVIINSSKEIMSYSDFPPPAHLPNNMHHSQVLLYLRLYAENFDLLKHIHF' A
#
# COMPACT_ATOMS: atom_id res chain seq x y z
N MET A 1 -13.23 -0.97 -3.03
CA MET A 1 -12.62 -0.84 -1.69
C MET A 1 -12.49 -2.23 -1.08
N VAL A 2 -11.69 -3.11 -1.67
CA VAL A 2 -11.44 -4.45 -1.14
C VAL A 2 -9.93 -4.63 -1.11
N CYS A 3 -9.30 -4.27 0.01
CA CYS A 3 -7.96 -4.71 0.33
C CYS A 3 -7.80 -4.73 1.84
N THR A 4 -8.45 -5.72 2.45
CA THR A 4 -8.02 -6.25 3.75
C THR A 4 -6.76 -7.06 3.50
N VAL A 5 -5.63 -6.40 3.27
CA VAL A 5 -4.36 -7.10 3.08
C VAL A 5 -3.57 -7.09 4.37
N ALA A 6 -3.56 -8.27 5.00
CA ALA A 6 -2.58 -8.78 5.95
C ALA A 6 -2.06 -7.79 7.00
N VAL A 7 -2.95 -7.28 7.86
CA VAL A 7 -2.55 -6.87 9.21
C VAL A 7 -2.59 -8.13 10.08
N ILE A 8 -1.48 -8.86 10.16
CA ILE A 8 -1.36 -9.97 11.12
C ILE A 8 -0.03 -9.83 11.88
N GLY A 9 -0.12 -9.27 13.10
CA GLY A 9 0.79 -9.47 14.24
C GLY A 9 2.13 -8.72 14.25
N ALA A 10 2.73 -8.36 15.39
CA ALA A 10 2.30 -8.27 16.79
C ALA A 10 3.40 -7.51 17.55
N GLY A 11 3.08 -6.36 18.15
CA GLY A 11 3.99 -5.56 18.95
C GLY A 11 3.26 -4.34 19.49
N PRO A 12 3.69 -3.73 20.63
CA PRO A 12 3.04 -2.55 21.17
C PRO A 12 3.08 -1.45 20.12
N SER A 13 1.95 -1.22 19.48
CA SER A 13 1.77 -0.19 18.45
C SER A 13 1.36 1.09 19.16
N GLU A 14 1.83 2.22 18.66
CA GLU A 14 1.18 3.49 18.98
C GLU A 14 -0.32 3.37 18.64
N PRO A 15 -1.23 3.87 19.49
CA PRO A 15 -2.66 3.81 19.19
C PRO A 15 -2.93 4.40 17.81
N GLY A 16 -3.45 3.58 16.89
CA GLY A 16 -3.78 3.99 15.52
C GLY A 16 -2.75 3.62 14.44
N ARG A 17 -1.62 2.98 14.77
CA ARG A 17 -0.67 2.44 13.76
C ARG A 17 -0.76 0.93 13.63
N ALA A 18 -0.97 0.45 12.41
CA ALA A 18 -0.88 -0.97 12.10
C ALA A 18 0.58 -1.41 11.93
N ASN A 19 0.93 -2.57 12.47
CA ASN A 19 2.24 -3.20 12.32
C ASN A 19 2.16 -4.36 11.32
N ILE A 20 3.20 -4.51 10.50
CA ILE A 20 3.33 -5.57 9.49
C ILE A 20 4.73 -6.21 9.57
N TYR A 21 4.86 -7.48 9.15
CA TYR A 21 6.15 -8.12 9.01
C TYR A 21 6.97 -7.53 7.85
N GLN A 22 8.29 -7.44 8.04
CA GLN A 22 9.23 -6.90 7.04
C GLN A 22 9.28 -7.70 5.73
N SER A 23 8.83 -8.95 5.73
CA SER A 23 8.82 -9.81 4.54
C SER A 23 7.40 -10.01 3.99
N VAL A 24 6.43 -9.18 4.39
CA VAL A 24 5.04 -9.38 4.00
C VAL A 24 4.85 -9.09 2.51
N ILE A 25 4.14 -10.01 1.86
CA ILE A 25 3.74 -9.95 0.45
C ILE A 25 2.21 -9.88 0.41
N ILE A 26 1.68 -9.00 -0.42
CA ILE A 26 0.25 -8.82 -0.62
C ILE A 26 -0.31 -10.04 -1.35
N ASN A 27 -1.42 -10.58 -0.83
CA ASN A 27 -2.14 -11.73 -1.40
C ASN A 27 -3.04 -11.38 -2.59
N SER A 28 -3.26 -10.08 -2.83
CA SER A 28 -4.11 -9.59 -3.91
C SER A 28 -3.24 -9.10 -5.06
N SER A 29 -3.65 -9.39 -6.29
CA SER A 29 -2.89 -8.95 -7.46
C SER A 29 -2.91 -7.41 -7.58
N LYS A 30 -1.85 -6.84 -8.17
CA LYS A 30 -1.73 -5.39 -8.41
C LYS A 30 -2.93 -4.77 -9.12
N GLU A 31 -3.53 -5.50 -10.07
CA GLU A 31 -4.69 -5.04 -10.86
C GLU A 31 -5.99 -4.99 -10.04
N ILE A 32 -6.10 -5.83 -9.01
CA ILE A 32 -7.28 -5.87 -8.11
C ILE A 32 -7.15 -4.81 -7.01
N MET A 33 -5.91 -4.50 -6.59
CA MET A 33 -5.64 -3.51 -5.55
C MET A 33 -5.57 -2.07 -6.08
N SER A 34 -5.27 -1.88 -7.37
CA SER A 34 -5.07 -0.55 -7.95
C SER A 34 -6.33 0.32 -7.95
N TYR A 35 -6.12 1.63 -8.00
CA TYR A 35 -7.20 2.59 -8.18
C TYR A 35 -7.59 2.62 -9.66
N SER A 36 -8.89 2.76 -9.94
CA SER A 36 -9.42 2.68 -11.32
C SER A 36 -8.88 3.77 -12.25
N ASP A 37 -8.48 4.90 -11.67
CA ASP A 37 -7.92 6.08 -12.33
C ASP A 37 -6.39 6.09 -12.39
N PHE A 38 -5.73 5.13 -11.73
CA PHE A 38 -4.28 5.06 -11.65
C PHE A 38 -3.79 3.60 -11.72
N PRO A 39 -3.53 3.07 -12.92
CA PRO A 39 -3.08 1.69 -13.07
C PRO A 39 -1.68 1.50 -12.49
N PRO A 40 -1.36 0.32 -11.93
CA PRO A 40 -0.07 0.05 -11.32
C PRO A 40 1.01 -0.10 -12.42
N PRO A 41 2.26 0.32 -12.17
CA PRO A 41 3.32 0.18 -13.16
C PRO A 41 3.51 -1.26 -13.67
N ALA A 42 3.71 -1.41 -14.98
CA ALA A 42 3.82 -2.72 -15.64
C ALA A 42 4.96 -3.60 -15.09
N HIS A 43 6.06 -2.97 -14.64
CA HIS A 43 7.24 -3.66 -14.12
C HIS A 43 7.06 -4.22 -12.71
N LEU A 44 5.99 -3.86 -11.98
CA LEU A 44 5.73 -4.40 -10.65
C LEU A 44 5.17 -5.83 -10.73
N PRO A 45 5.54 -6.72 -9.79
CA PRO A 45 4.99 -8.07 -9.75
C PRO A 45 3.49 -8.04 -9.41
N ASN A 46 2.77 -9.10 -9.78
CA ASN A 46 1.35 -9.22 -9.44
C ASN A 46 1.13 -9.24 -7.92
N ASN A 47 1.91 -10.05 -7.19
CA ASN A 47 1.92 -10.05 -5.73
C ASN A 47 3.07 -9.17 -5.25
N MET A 48 2.75 -7.99 -4.75
CA MET A 48 3.74 -6.99 -4.37
C MET A 48 4.25 -7.19 -2.94
N HIS A 49 5.55 -6.94 -2.74
CA HIS A 49 6.09 -6.75 -1.39
C HIS A 49 5.55 -5.44 -0.80
N HIS A 50 5.42 -5.33 0.54
CA HIS A 50 4.89 -4.12 1.17
C HIS A 50 5.63 -2.83 0.77
N SER A 51 6.94 -2.91 0.51
CA SER A 51 7.72 -1.76 0.05
C SER A 51 7.29 -1.27 -1.34
N GLN A 52 6.88 -2.17 -2.22
CA GLN A 52 6.38 -1.84 -3.57
C GLN A 52 4.97 -1.24 -3.50
N VAL A 53 4.14 -1.72 -2.58
CA VAL A 53 2.82 -1.13 -2.30
C VAL A 53 2.98 0.31 -1.81
N LEU A 54 3.90 0.53 -0.87
CA LEU A 54 4.19 1.87 -0.36
C LEU A 54 4.69 2.80 -1.48
N LEU A 55 5.53 2.31 -2.37
CA LEU A 55 5.96 3.07 -3.55
C LEU A 55 4.77 3.45 -4.44
N TYR A 56 3.88 2.50 -4.73
CA TYR A 56 2.67 2.77 -5.51
C TYR A 56 1.77 3.84 -4.85
N LEU A 57 1.56 3.76 -3.53
CA LEU A 57 0.79 4.76 -2.79
C LEU A 57 1.45 6.14 -2.80
N ARG A 58 2.79 6.22 -2.75
CA ARG A 58 3.52 7.48 -2.88
C ARG A 58 3.37 8.08 -4.27
N LEU A 59 3.52 7.27 -5.33
CA LEU A 59 3.31 7.72 -6.71
C LEU A 59 1.88 8.24 -6.91
N TYR A 60 0.89 7.59 -6.32
CA TYR A 60 -0.49 8.07 -6.32
C TYR A 60 -0.62 9.43 -5.62
N ALA A 61 -0.07 9.57 -4.41
CA ALA A 61 -0.13 10.83 -3.67
C ALA A 61 0.59 11.99 -4.38
N GLU A 62 1.69 11.71 -5.09
CA GLU A 62 2.40 12.69 -5.92
C GLU A 62 1.62 13.05 -7.19
N ASN A 63 1.06 12.06 -7.89
CA ASN A 63 0.31 12.29 -9.14
C ASN A 63 -0.93 13.17 -8.93
N PHE A 64 -1.60 13.02 -7.79
CA PHE A 64 -2.80 13.79 -7.44
C PHE A 64 -2.51 14.96 -6.49
N ASP A 65 -1.24 15.24 -6.19
CA ASP A 65 -0.80 16.33 -5.31
C ASP A 65 -1.52 16.32 -3.95
N LEU A 66 -1.66 15.13 -3.36
CA LEU A 66 -2.40 14.91 -2.11
C LEU A 66 -1.59 15.26 -0.87
N LEU A 67 -0.26 15.24 -0.97
CA LEU A 67 0.62 15.47 0.18
C LEU A 67 0.41 16.84 0.83
N LYS A 68 0.01 17.87 0.06
CA LYS A 68 -0.30 19.22 0.59
C LYS A 68 -1.51 19.26 1.53
N HIS A 69 -2.36 18.22 1.50
CA HIS A 69 -3.56 18.12 2.31
C HIS A 69 -3.35 17.27 3.58
N ILE A 70 -2.17 16.69 3.76
CA ILE A 70 -1.84 15.81 4.88
C ILE A 70 -0.99 16.59 5.89
N HIS A 71 -1.44 16.66 7.14
CA HIS A 71 -0.67 17.16 8.27
C HIS A 71 -0.21 15.96 9.10
N PHE A 72 1.11 15.77 9.20
CA PHE A 72 1.74 14.64 9.89
C PHE A 72 1.84 14.86 11.41
#